data_AF-A0A838B5B9-F1
#
_entry.id   AF-A0A838B5B9-F1
#
_cell.length_a   1.000
_cell.length_b   1.000
_cell.length_c   1.000
_cell.angle_alpha   90.00
_cell.angle_beta   90.00
_cell.angle_gamma   90.00
#
_symmetry.space_group_name_H-M   'P 1'
#
loop_
_entity.id
_entity.type
_entity.pdbx_description
1 polymer ?
#
loop_
_entity_poly.entity_id
_entity_poly.type
_entity_poly.pdbx_seq_one_letter_code
_entity_poly.pdbx_strand_id
1 'polypeptide(L)'
;MVRSLFAASAAVAALLCASSLSQAADTVAPAAEVSGPSWTGFFIGAHAGGAFGNMGYDQLPVLPGDATVSYNFGAEDFAYGVHGGFDYQFSDRWVAGFELDYTQIDSDYSPFSSGGLGTLVKADSIYSASGRLGYLITPQTLIYGRLGYAGIKLEAEEGFTGTASKTVGAAEIGVGAETFLFGNLTGRIEANYYQATDKFTLDTDGESFDPHYLLVTAGLSYRFNADRGSAYPVEAAPDMNWNGFYAGLDGSYNFGVMHLDVAVAGSTAGPYGAQSFGGGVFAGYNFVLGSSYLLGVEASADYVDLKFEDPAQNSSDPTAPKLFGTVQGVFALTARAGYFATPSTLVYAKGGFAGLMVKANEEFFGLDGGGSKTLSGYQIGTGVEAALTDNLSLRVEGLYTKAVDGFTVANSQPNQNELKPSLLTGTVGLAYHF
;
A
#
# COMPACT_ATOMS: atom_id res chain seq x y z
N MET A 1 95.37 0.41 -24.79
CA MET A 1 94.13 0.82 -24.11
C MET A 1 93.10 1.11 -25.20
N VAL A 2 92.01 0.32 -25.22
CA VAL A 2 90.78 0.44 -26.03
C VAL A 2 90.96 0.43 -27.56
N ARG A 3 91.01 -0.76 -28.21
CA ARG A 3 89.88 -1.56 -28.78
C ARG A 3 89.31 -0.92 -30.07
N SER A 4 89.70 -1.39 -31.27
CA SER A 4 89.21 -2.60 -32.00
C SER A 4 87.83 -2.36 -32.64
N LEU A 5 87.47 -2.75 -33.86
CA LEU A 5 88.08 -3.41 -35.03
C LEU A 5 86.90 -3.60 -36.04
N PHE A 6 87.18 -3.61 -37.36
CA PHE A 6 86.39 -4.18 -38.49
C PHE A 6 84.98 -3.61 -38.80
N ALA A 7 84.68 -2.97 -39.95
CA ALA A 7 84.69 -3.44 -41.36
C ALA A 7 83.84 -4.72 -41.56
N ALA A 8 82.92 -4.90 -42.52
CA ALA A 8 82.53 -4.15 -43.71
C ALA A 8 81.12 -4.62 -44.18
N SER A 9 80.36 -3.69 -44.77
CA SER A 9 79.62 -3.76 -46.04
C SER A 9 79.01 -5.10 -46.55
N ALA A 10 77.68 -5.14 -46.79
CA ALA A 10 77.05 -5.27 -48.12
C ALA A 10 75.61 -5.88 -48.12
N ALA A 11 74.74 -5.22 -48.90
CA ALA A 11 73.67 -5.76 -49.77
C ALA A 11 72.36 -6.40 -49.23
N VAL A 12 71.26 -5.67 -49.48
CA VAL A 12 70.02 -6.02 -50.22
C VAL A 12 69.63 -7.51 -50.38
N ALA A 13 68.42 -7.89 -49.92
CA ALA A 13 67.34 -8.48 -50.74
C ALA A 13 66.21 -9.08 -49.86
N ALA A 14 64.98 -8.92 -50.34
CA ALA A 14 63.73 -9.31 -49.71
C ALA A 14 63.54 -10.84 -49.58
N LEU A 15 62.89 -11.28 -48.50
CA LEU A 15 62.05 -12.49 -48.51
C LEU A 15 60.96 -12.39 -47.44
N LEU A 16 59.71 -12.46 -47.91
CA LEU A 16 58.50 -12.78 -47.14
C LEU A 16 58.71 -14.08 -46.35
N CYS A 17 58.39 -14.08 -45.06
CA CYS A 17 58.01 -15.27 -44.29
C CYS A 17 57.10 -14.83 -43.14
N ALA A 18 55.95 -15.50 -43.07
CA ALA A 18 54.92 -15.31 -42.07
C ALA A 18 55.45 -15.45 -40.64
N SER A 19 55.09 -14.50 -39.77
CA SER A 19 54.96 -14.74 -38.34
C SER A 19 53.50 -14.59 -37.97
N SER A 20 52.92 -15.72 -37.60
CA SER A 20 51.60 -15.96 -37.05
C SER A 20 50.99 -14.83 -36.22
N LEU A 21 49.69 -14.61 -36.46
CA LEU A 21 48.72 -14.01 -35.56
C LEU A 21 48.93 -14.51 -34.13
N SER A 22 49.39 -13.66 -33.23
CA SER A 22 49.05 -13.76 -31.81
C SER A 22 48.08 -12.64 -31.51
N GLN A 23 46.81 -12.87 -31.85
CA GLN A 23 45.75 -12.16 -31.15
C GLN A 23 45.80 -12.69 -29.73
N ALA A 24 46.33 -11.89 -28.82
CA ALA A 24 46.03 -12.04 -27.41
C ALA A 24 44.50 -12.02 -27.32
N ALA A 25 43.90 -13.18 -27.11
CA ALA A 25 42.54 -13.26 -26.66
C ALA A 25 42.51 -12.49 -25.34
N ASP A 26 41.98 -11.28 -25.40
CA ASP A 26 41.53 -10.56 -24.23
C ASP A 26 40.37 -11.39 -23.68
N THR A 27 40.72 -12.40 -22.87
CA THR A 27 39.74 -13.14 -22.10
C THR A 27 39.20 -12.13 -21.11
N VAL A 28 38.07 -11.51 -21.47
CA VAL A 28 37.16 -10.91 -20.50
C VAL A 28 37.06 -11.93 -19.38
N ALA A 29 37.63 -11.60 -18.22
CA ALA A 29 37.46 -12.44 -17.05
C ALA A 29 35.96 -12.70 -16.94
N PRO A 30 35.50 -13.97 -16.85
CA PRO A 30 34.08 -14.21 -16.66
C PRO A 30 33.64 -13.34 -15.49
N ALA A 31 32.67 -12.45 -15.73
CA ALA A 31 32.12 -11.60 -14.68
C ALA A 31 31.84 -12.53 -13.50
N ALA A 32 32.49 -12.27 -12.36
CA ALA A 32 32.31 -13.12 -11.20
C ALA A 32 30.80 -13.22 -10.97
N GLU A 33 30.25 -14.43 -11.00
CA GLU A 33 28.84 -14.65 -10.72
C GLU A 33 28.60 -14.14 -9.30
N VAL A 34 28.05 -12.93 -9.19
CA VAL A 34 27.69 -12.34 -7.91
C VAL A 34 26.52 -13.17 -7.41
N SER A 35 26.75 -14.07 -6.46
CA SER A 35 25.64 -14.84 -5.90
C SER A 35 24.75 -13.90 -5.08
N GLY A 36 23.56 -13.61 -5.60
CA GLY A 36 22.49 -12.95 -4.86
C GLY A 36 21.97 -13.87 -3.74
N PRO A 37 21.18 -13.35 -2.79
CA PRO A 37 20.60 -14.17 -1.73
C PRO A 37 19.63 -15.21 -2.31
N SER A 38 19.48 -16.33 -1.62
CA SER A 38 18.50 -17.34 -2.01
C SER A 38 17.09 -16.87 -1.62
N TRP A 39 16.20 -16.75 -2.62
CA TRP A 39 14.77 -16.59 -2.37
C TRP A 39 14.06 -17.90 -2.07
N THR A 40 14.66 -19.04 -2.42
CA THR A 40 14.07 -20.36 -2.20
C THR A 40 14.23 -20.80 -0.74
N GLY A 41 13.11 -20.93 -0.02
CA GLY A 41 13.13 -21.37 1.36
C GLY A 41 11.88 -21.01 2.13
N PHE A 42 11.82 -21.53 3.36
CA PHE A 42 10.81 -21.10 4.32
C PHE A 42 11.11 -19.68 4.80
N PHE A 43 10.07 -18.98 5.23
CA PHE A 43 10.20 -17.71 5.92
C PHE A 43 9.13 -17.59 7.00
N ILE A 44 9.43 -16.80 8.02
CA ILE A 44 8.48 -16.42 9.08
C ILE A 44 8.74 -14.97 9.46
N GLY A 45 7.69 -14.23 9.77
CA GLY A 45 7.82 -12.84 10.12
C GLY A 45 6.63 -12.28 10.86
N ALA A 46 6.72 -10.99 11.13
CA ALA A 46 5.66 -10.19 11.72
C ALA A 46 5.42 -8.96 10.86
N HIS A 47 4.19 -8.46 10.88
CA HIS A 47 3.78 -7.27 10.16
C HIS A 47 2.91 -6.39 11.05
N ALA A 48 2.87 -5.10 10.75
CA ALA A 48 1.98 -4.14 11.38
C ALA A 48 1.69 -2.95 10.46
N GLY A 49 0.56 -2.28 10.65
CA GLY A 49 0.16 -1.15 9.83
C GLY A 49 -1.27 -0.70 10.07
N GLY A 50 -1.89 -0.12 9.03
CA GLY A 50 -3.28 0.33 9.09
C GLY A 50 -4.24 -0.69 8.49
N ALA A 51 -5.42 -0.83 9.10
CA ALA A 51 -6.58 -1.51 8.54
C ALA A 51 -7.71 -0.49 8.39
N PHE A 52 -8.23 -0.36 7.17
CA PHE A 52 -9.42 0.42 6.90
C PHE A 52 -10.50 -0.53 6.39
N GLY A 53 -11.69 -0.44 6.97
CA GLY A 53 -12.83 -1.26 6.62
C GLY A 53 -13.99 -0.45 6.09
N ASN A 54 -14.62 -0.98 5.05
CA ASN A 54 -15.90 -0.56 4.52
C ASN A 54 -16.89 -1.72 4.74
N MET A 55 -17.83 -1.53 5.65
CA MET A 55 -18.85 -2.51 5.99
C MET A 55 -20.13 -2.18 5.25
N GLY A 56 -20.46 -2.97 4.24
CA GLY A 56 -21.80 -2.97 3.67
C GLY A 56 -22.80 -3.50 4.70
N TYR A 57 -23.85 -2.74 5.00
CA TYR A 57 -24.91 -3.14 5.92
C TYR A 57 -26.26 -2.96 5.24
N ASP A 58 -26.95 -4.07 4.99
CA ASP A 58 -28.30 -4.08 4.46
C ASP A 58 -29.30 -4.32 5.59
N GLN A 59 -30.20 -3.37 5.79
CA GLN A 59 -31.37 -3.55 6.63
C GLN A 59 -32.54 -4.01 5.74
N LEU A 60 -32.93 -5.29 5.83
CA LEU A 60 -34.04 -5.82 5.04
C LEU A 60 -35.38 -5.28 5.54
N PRO A 61 -36.37 -5.16 4.63
CA PRO A 61 -37.70 -4.69 4.98
C PRO A 61 -38.40 -5.64 5.97
N VAL A 62 -38.84 -5.09 7.10
CA VAL A 62 -39.56 -5.82 8.16
C VAL A 62 -41.04 -5.98 7.80
N LEU A 63 -41.60 -5.07 6.99
CA LEU A 63 -42.99 -5.12 6.52
C LEU A 63 -43.10 -5.28 5.00
N PRO A 64 -44.17 -5.94 4.48
CA PRO A 64 -44.41 -6.04 3.05
C PRO A 64 -44.59 -4.66 2.40
N GLY A 65 -43.68 -4.26 1.53
CA GLY A 65 -43.71 -2.98 0.80
C GLY A 65 -42.58 -2.02 1.16
N ASP A 66 -41.81 -2.29 2.22
CA ASP A 66 -40.62 -1.51 2.55
C ASP A 66 -39.45 -1.84 1.59
N ALA A 67 -38.58 -0.87 1.36
CA ALA A 67 -37.35 -1.06 0.58
C ALA A 67 -36.18 -1.42 1.50
N THR A 68 -35.27 -2.27 1.03
CA THR A 68 -33.97 -2.49 1.70
C THR A 68 -33.18 -1.19 1.70
N VAL A 69 -32.63 -0.83 2.86
CA VAL A 69 -31.71 0.32 3.00
C VAL A 69 -30.29 -0.22 3.16
N SER A 70 -29.41 0.15 2.23
CA SER A 70 -28.02 -0.31 2.16
C SER A 70 -27.06 0.80 2.55
N TYR A 71 -26.38 0.63 3.67
CA TYR A 71 -25.35 1.54 4.18
C TYR A 71 -23.94 1.05 3.86
N ASN A 72 -22.99 1.97 3.89
CA ASN A 72 -21.57 1.65 3.84
C ASN A 72 -20.85 2.38 4.99
N PHE A 73 -20.55 1.64 6.06
CA PHE A 73 -19.92 2.19 7.25
C PHE A 73 -18.41 2.03 7.21
N GLY A 74 -17.70 3.01 7.75
CA GLY A 74 -16.24 3.06 7.75
C GLY A 74 -15.68 2.77 9.13
N ALA A 75 -14.55 2.06 9.19
CA ALA A 75 -13.74 1.95 10.39
C ALA A 75 -12.25 2.06 10.04
N GLU A 76 -11.46 2.66 10.93
CA GLU A 76 -10.00 2.70 10.86
C GLU A 76 -9.42 2.09 12.15
N ASP A 77 -8.40 1.24 12.01
CA ASP A 77 -7.71 0.67 13.16
C ASP A 77 -6.24 0.28 12.83
N PHE A 78 -5.46 -0.01 13.86
CA PHE A 78 -4.12 -0.53 13.74
C PHE A 78 -4.13 -2.06 13.64
N ALA A 79 -3.54 -2.58 12.58
CA ALA A 79 -3.38 -4.02 12.36
C ALA A 79 -1.99 -4.49 12.76
N TYR A 80 -1.91 -5.67 13.36
CA TYR A 80 -0.64 -6.35 13.59
C TYR A 80 -0.80 -7.87 13.56
N GLY A 81 0.26 -8.57 13.17
CA GLY A 81 0.13 -9.98 12.89
C GLY A 81 1.45 -10.69 12.64
N VAL A 82 1.30 -11.97 12.34
CA VAL A 82 2.39 -12.86 11.97
C VAL A 82 2.09 -13.51 10.64
N HIS A 83 3.14 -13.86 9.92
CA HIS A 83 3.06 -14.50 8.63
C HIS A 83 4.15 -15.54 8.47
N GLY A 84 3.92 -16.53 7.62
CA GLY A 84 4.92 -17.52 7.31
C GLY A 84 4.56 -18.34 6.09
N GLY A 85 5.57 -18.83 5.40
CA GLY A 85 5.37 -19.45 4.11
C GLY A 85 6.61 -20.10 3.54
N PHE A 86 6.53 -20.45 2.27
CA PHE A 86 7.64 -20.98 1.50
C PHE A 86 7.66 -20.35 0.11
N ASP A 87 8.85 -19.95 -0.30
CA ASP A 87 9.13 -19.47 -1.65
C ASP A 87 9.97 -20.45 -2.42
N TYR A 88 9.73 -20.47 -3.73
CA TYR A 88 10.51 -21.17 -4.73
C TYR A 88 10.85 -20.21 -5.87
N GLN A 89 12.13 -19.90 -6.00
CA GLN A 89 12.66 -19.27 -7.20
C GLN A 89 12.81 -20.35 -8.29
N PHE A 90 12.14 -20.19 -9.42
CA PHE A 90 12.11 -21.20 -10.51
C PHE A 90 12.77 -20.73 -11.81
N SER A 91 13.21 -19.48 -11.86
CA SER A 91 13.92 -18.84 -12.97
C SER A 91 14.81 -17.73 -12.40
N ASP A 92 15.66 -17.13 -13.25
CA ASP A 92 16.57 -16.05 -12.89
C ASP A 92 15.91 -14.91 -12.12
N ARG A 93 14.63 -14.63 -12.41
CA ARG A 93 13.90 -13.51 -11.77
C ARG A 93 12.53 -13.85 -11.21
N TRP A 94 12.04 -15.08 -11.34
CA TRP A 94 10.69 -15.42 -10.89
C TRP A 94 10.68 -16.21 -9.61
N VAL A 95 9.86 -15.75 -8.65
CA VAL A 95 9.63 -16.39 -7.37
C VAL A 95 8.15 -16.65 -7.22
N ALA A 96 7.77 -17.88 -6.89
CA ALA A 96 6.41 -18.23 -6.51
C ALA A 96 6.42 -18.84 -5.12
N GLY A 97 5.39 -18.57 -4.34
CA GLY A 97 5.31 -19.07 -2.97
C GLY A 97 3.88 -19.20 -2.47
N PHE A 98 3.75 -19.78 -1.29
CA PHE A 98 2.53 -19.74 -0.51
C PHE A 98 2.82 -19.10 0.84
N GLU A 99 1.82 -18.40 1.39
CA GLU A 99 1.90 -17.72 2.67
C GLU A 99 0.62 -17.97 3.47
N LEU A 100 0.78 -18.10 4.79
CA LEU A 100 -0.28 -18.11 5.76
C LEU A 100 -0.10 -16.88 6.66
N ASP A 101 -1.19 -16.16 6.90
CA ASP A 101 -1.20 -14.93 7.68
C ASP A 101 -2.25 -15.01 8.78
N TYR A 102 -1.93 -14.40 9.93
CA TYR A 102 -2.89 -14.06 10.96
C TYR A 102 -2.66 -12.61 11.38
N THR A 103 -3.69 -11.80 11.23
CA THR A 103 -3.70 -10.38 11.57
C THR A 103 -4.81 -10.11 12.58
N GLN A 104 -4.43 -9.56 13.73
CA GLN A 104 -5.36 -9.00 14.70
C GLN A 104 -5.76 -7.59 14.24
N ILE A 105 -7.07 -7.33 14.30
CA ILE A 105 -7.68 -6.01 14.16
C ILE A 105 -8.70 -5.82 15.30
N ASP A 106 -9.14 -4.60 15.53
CA ASP A 106 -10.17 -4.25 16.50
C ASP A 106 -11.01 -3.09 15.92
N SER A 107 -11.73 -3.40 14.84
CA SER A 107 -12.54 -2.41 14.11
C SER A 107 -13.99 -2.48 14.58
N ASP A 108 -14.38 -1.50 15.39
CA ASP A 108 -15.74 -1.31 15.89
C ASP A 108 -16.59 -0.47 14.91
N TYR A 109 -17.78 -0.98 14.55
CA TYR A 109 -18.77 -0.23 13.78
C TYR A 109 -19.94 0.15 14.69
N SER A 110 -20.08 1.44 14.99
CA SER A 110 -21.12 2.00 15.86
C SER A 110 -21.85 3.17 15.20
N PRO A 111 -22.55 2.94 14.07
CA PRO A 111 -23.03 4.02 13.20
C PRO A 111 -24.22 4.82 13.74
N PHE A 112 -24.76 4.49 14.92
CA PHE A 112 -25.99 5.08 15.46
C PHE A 112 -25.75 5.83 16.77
N SER A 113 -26.33 7.02 16.91
CA SER A 113 -26.26 7.84 18.12
C SER A 113 -27.16 7.27 19.24
N SER A 114 -26.59 6.36 20.05
CA SER A 114 -27.05 5.91 21.38
C SER A 114 -28.55 6.02 21.69
N GLY A 115 -29.31 5.01 21.26
CA GLY A 115 -30.67 4.69 21.75
C GLY A 115 -30.70 3.44 22.67
N GLY A 116 -29.53 2.95 23.09
CA GLY A 116 -29.37 1.68 23.83
C GLY A 116 -28.78 0.52 23.02
N LEU A 117 -28.38 0.76 21.77
CA LEU A 117 -27.63 -0.19 20.93
C LEU A 117 -26.15 0.24 20.93
N GLY A 118 -25.25 -0.69 21.30
CA GLY A 118 -23.81 -0.46 21.39
C GLY A 118 -23.12 -0.61 20.03
N THR A 119 -21.97 -1.29 20.01
CA THR A 119 -21.28 -1.69 18.78
C THR A 119 -22.18 -2.61 17.97
N LEU A 120 -22.51 -2.24 16.73
CA LEU A 120 -23.37 -3.04 15.84
C LEU A 120 -22.66 -4.33 15.42
N VAL A 121 -21.43 -4.18 14.94
CA VAL A 121 -20.56 -5.29 14.56
C VAL A 121 -19.11 -4.89 14.80
N LYS A 122 -18.32 -5.86 15.23
CA LYS A 122 -16.87 -5.75 15.42
C LYS A 122 -16.18 -6.74 14.49
N ALA A 123 -15.12 -6.31 13.83
CA ALA A 123 -14.17 -7.20 13.19
C ALA A 123 -12.93 -7.36 14.05
N ASP A 124 -12.63 -8.62 14.39
CA ASP A 124 -11.63 -8.99 15.40
C ASP A 124 -10.34 -9.53 14.78
N SER A 125 -10.43 -10.34 13.73
CA SER A 125 -9.22 -10.88 13.13
C SER A 125 -9.43 -11.32 11.68
N ILE A 126 -8.33 -11.32 10.95
CA ILE A 126 -8.25 -11.83 9.59
C ILE A 126 -7.18 -12.92 9.58
N TYR A 127 -7.55 -14.12 9.16
CA TYR A 127 -6.58 -15.16 8.84
C TYR A 127 -6.66 -15.46 7.35
N SER A 128 -5.53 -15.71 6.71
CA SER A 128 -5.54 -16.00 5.27
C SER A 128 -4.52 -17.05 4.85
N ALA A 129 -4.81 -17.65 3.71
CA ALA A 129 -3.92 -18.52 2.97
C ALA A 129 -3.85 -18.00 1.54
N SER A 130 -2.66 -17.59 1.11
CA SER A 130 -2.44 -16.93 -0.17
C SER A 130 -1.31 -17.60 -0.96
N GLY A 131 -1.44 -17.55 -2.29
CA GLY A 131 -0.33 -17.74 -3.20
C GLY A 131 0.26 -16.38 -3.56
N ARG A 132 1.58 -16.32 -3.71
CA ARG A 132 2.27 -15.13 -4.20
C ARG A 132 3.13 -15.45 -5.41
N LEU A 133 3.15 -14.53 -6.36
CA LEU A 133 3.96 -14.60 -7.56
C LEU A 133 4.66 -13.26 -7.74
N GLY A 134 5.98 -13.30 -7.82
CA GLY A 134 6.80 -12.12 -7.88
C GLY A 134 7.93 -12.18 -8.89
N TYR A 135 8.43 -10.99 -9.18
CA TYR A 135 9.52 -10.72 -10.08
C TYR A 135 10.63 -9.95 -9.34
N LEU A 136 11.85 -10.45 -9.44
CA LEU A 136 13.05 -9.85 -8.89
C LEU A 136 13.47 -8.68 -9.80
N ILE A 137 13.17 -7.46 -9.35
CA ILE A 137 13.60 -6.22 -10.02
C ILE A 137 15.09 -5.96 -9.77
N THR A 138 15.57 -6.38 -8.60
CA THR A 138 16.98 -6.53 -8.30
C THR A 138 17.17 -7.91 -7.64
N PRO A 139 18.40 -8.42 -7.54
CA PRO A 139 18.64 -9.75 -6.96
C PRO A 139 18.12 -9.88 -5.51
N GLN A 140 18.05 -8.76 -4.80
CA GLN A 140 17.65 -8.66 -3.41
C GLN A 140 16.24 -8.11 -3.22
N THR A 141 15.54 -7.68 -4.29
CA THR A 141 14.24 -7.00 -4.18
C THR A 141 13.21 -7.64 -5.08
N LEU A 142 12.16 -8.16 -4.46
CA LEU A 142 11.02 -8.80 -5.07
C LEU A 142 9.82 -7.87 -5.06
N ILE A 143 9.17 -7.70 -6.21
CA ILE A 143 7.82 -7.15 -6.31
C ILE A 143 6.88 -8.29 -6.63
N TYR A 144 5.76 -8.39 -5.93
CA TYR A 144 4.86 -9.53 -6.06
C TYR A 144 3.40 -9.12 -5.95
N GLY A 145 2.56 -9.93 -6.58
CA GLY A 145 1.13 -9.97 -6.34
C GLY A 145 0.77 -11.15 -5.45
N ARG A 146 -0.32 -11.00 -4.70
CA ARG A 146 -0.91 -12.02 -3.82
C ARG A 146 -2.34 -12.30 -4.27
N LEU A 147 -2.74 -13.56 -4.22
CA LEU A 147 -4.12 -13.99 -4.39
C LEU A 147 -4.40 -15.12 -3.40
N GLY A 148 -5.46 -15.00 -2.62
CA GLY A 148 -5.74 -15.94 -1.55
C GLY A 148 -7.19 -16.00 -1.13
N TYR A 149 -7.40 -16.79 -0.08
CA TYR A 149 -8.66 -16.87 0.63
C TYR A 149 -8.42 -16.55 2.10
N ALA A 150 -9.30 -15.76 2.67
CA ALA A 150 -9.25 -15.31 4.05
C ALA A 150 -10.54 -15.64 4.79
N GLY A 151 -10.45 -15.71 6.11
CA GLY A 151 -11.58 -15.69 7.02
C GLY A 151 -11.52 -14.44 7.87
N ILE A 152 -12.59 -13.65 7.86
CA ILE A 152 -12.76 -12.47 8.69
C ILE A 152 -13.68 -12.84 9.85
N LYS A 153 -13.14 -12.81 11.07
CA LYS A 153 -13.91 -13.07 12.28
C LYS A 153 -14.69 -11.82 12.68
N LEU A 154 -16.01 -11.93 12.62
CA LEU A 154 -16.96 -10.90 13.04
C LEU A 154 -17.64 -11.31 14.36
N GLU A 155 -17.88 -10.32 15.20
CA GLU A 155 -18.65 -10.42 16.42
C GLU A 155 -19.77 -9.38 16.37
N ALA A 156 -21.02 -9.81 16.56
CA ALA A 156 -22.19 -8.94 16.58
C ALA A 156 -23.01 -9.20 17.85
N GLU A 157 -23.66 -8.17 18.38
CA GLU A 157 -24.59 -8.33 19.50
C GLU A 157 -25.86 -9.08 19.04
N GLU A 158 -26.29 -10.09 19.79
CA GLU A 158 -27.54 -10.83 19.56
C GLU A 158 -28.46 -10.62 20.77
N GLY A 159 -29.36 -9.64 20.67
CA GLY A 159 -30.28 -9.25 21.74
C GLY A 159 -29.61 -8.55 22.93
N PHE A 160 -30.28 -8.53 24.10
CA PHE A 160 -29.84 -7.73 25.27
C PHE A 160 -28.65 -8.33 26.06
N THR A 161 -28.24 -9.58 25.81
CA THR A 161 -27.18 -10.26 26.59
C THR A 161 -26.32 -11.25 25.80
N GLY A 162 -26.48 -11.36 24.48
CA GLY A 162 -25.78 -12.34 23.64
C GLY A 162 -24.76 -11.71 22.71
N THR A 163 -23.70 -12.44 22.37
CA THR A 163 -22.76 -12.10 21.29
C THR A 163 -22.67 -13.28 20.34
N ALA A 164 -23.01 -13.05 19.08
CA ALA A 164 -22.83 -14.02 18.00
C ALA A 164 -21.46 -13.79 17.34
N SER A 165 -20.64 -14.83 17.25
CA SER A 165 -19.37 -14.80 16.51
C SER A 165 -19.48 -15.64 15.24
N LYS A 166 -19.10 -15.10 14.09
CA LYS A 166 -19.03 -15.85 12.82
C LYS A 166 -17.79 -15.46 12.05
N THR A 167 -17.15 -16.45 11.42
CA THR A 167 -16.15 -16.17 10.39
C THR A 167 -16.80 -16.13 9.02
N VAL A 168 -16.61 -15.01 8.32
CA VAL A 168 -17.01 -14.82 6.93
C VAL A 168 -15.83 -15.11 6.01
N GLY A 169 -16.07 -15.88 4.95
CA GLY A 169 -15.08 -16.12 3.91
C GLY A 169 -14.82 -14.87 3.08
N ALA A 170 -13.58 -14.63 2.67
CA ALA A 170 -13.19 -13.49 1.86
C ALA A 170 -12.15 -13.88 0.80
N ALA A 171 -12.24 -13.28 -0.37
CA ALA A 171 -11.17 -13.29 -1.35
C ALA A 171 -10.11 -12.25 -0.96
N GLU A 172 -8.84 -12.62 -1.06
CA GLU A 172 -7.69 -11.72 -0.84
C GLU A 172 -7.01 -11.44 -2.18
N ILE A 173 -6.74 -10.16 -2.47
CA ILE A 173 -5.82 -9.74 -3.53
C ILE A 173 -4.89 -8.67 -2.97
N GLY A 174 -3.60 -8.79 -3.28
CA GLY A 174 -2.61 -7.86 -2.73
C GLY A 174 -1.43 -7.61 -3.66
N VAL A 175 -0.72 -6.53 -3.36
CA VAL A 175 0.55 -6.18 -4.00
C VAL A 175 1.56 -5.81 -2.93
N GLY A 176 2.82 -6.18 -3.15
CA GLY A 176 3.86 -5.91 -2.18
C GLY A 176 5.25 -5.83 -2.78
N ALA A 177 6.15 -5.27 -1.98
CA ALA A 177 7.57 -5.22 -2.22
C ALA A 177 8.31 -5.79 -1.01
N GLU A 178 9.26 -6.69 -1.23
CA GLU A 178 10.12 -7.29 -0.19
C GLU A 178 11.58 -7.14 -0.62
N THR A 179 12.45 -6.72 0.31
CA THR A 179 13.89 -6.60 0.04
C THR A 179 14.75 -7.11 1.19
N PHE A 180 15.91 -7.68 0.89
CA PHE A 180 16.89 -8.07 1.89
C PHE A 180 17.51 -6.84 2.56
N LEU A 181 17.45 -6.77 3.89
CA LEU A 181 18.02 -5.69 4.69
C LEU A 181 19.44 -6.04 5.15
N PHE A 182 19.60 -7.22 5.74
CA PHE A 182 20.87 -7.75 6.21
C PHE A 182 20.79 -9.26 6.47
N GLY A 183 21.75 -10.01 5.92
CA GLY A 183 21.81 -11.47 6.07
C GLY A 183 20.50 -12.13 5.64
N ASN A 184 19.82 -12.76 6.59
CA ASN A 184 18.59 -13.52 6.39
C ASN A 184 17.31 -12.69 6.65
N LEU A 185 17.44 -11.41 7.01
CA LEU A 185 16.30 -10.55 7.31
C LEU A 185 15.88 -9.77 6.06
N THR A 186 14.60 -9.85 5.74
CA THR A 186 13.94 -9.02 4.73
C THR A 186 12.99 -8.03 5.39
N GLY A 187 12.80 -6.90 4.73
CA GLY A 187 11.75 -5.92 5.03
C GLY A 187 10.74 -5.92 3.90
N ARG A 188 9.46 -5.79 4.24
CA ARG A 188 8.37 -5.78 3.26
C ARG A 188 7.38 -4.67 3.52
N ILE A 189 6.70 -4.26 2.46
CA ILE A 189 5.47 -3.47 2.50
C ILE A 189 4.43 -4.13 1.60
N GLU A 190 3.19 -4.21 2.08
CA GLU A 190 2.09 -4.89 1.39
C GLU A 190 0.80 -4.07 1.52
N ALA A 191 0.05 -3.99 0.42
CA ALA A 191 -1.33 -3.51 0.40
C ALA A 191 -2.23 -4.69 0.00
N ASN A 192 -3.05 -5.16 0.93
CA ASN A 192 -3.94 -6.31 0.78
C ASN A 192 -5.40 -5.86 0.87
N TYR A 193 -6.17 -6.16 -0.18
CA TYR A 193 -7.61 -5.96 -0.23
C TYR A 193 -8.33 -7.29 0.04
N TYR A 194 -9.26 -7.27 0.97
CA TYR A 194 -10.11 -8.39 1.33
C TYR A 194 -11.56 -8.04 0.99
N GLN A 195 -12.23 -8.94 0.27
CA GLN A 195 -13.65 -8.81 -0.03
C GLN A 195 -14.37 -10.08 0.39
N ALA A 196 -15.38 -9.95 1.24
CA ALA A 196 -16.23 -11.07 1.63
C ALA A 196 -16.82 -11.76 0.39
N THR A 197 -16.78 -13.09 0.39
CA THR A 197 -17.40 -13.93 -0.66
C THR A 197 -18.89 -14.13 -0.41
N ASP A 198 -19.28 -14.06 0.86
CA ASP A 198 -20.65 -14.26 1.33
C ASP A 198 -21.02 -13.16 2.32
N LYS A 199 -22.29 -12.75 2.31
CA LYS A 199 -22.80 -11.85 3.34
C LYS A 199 -23.04 -12.61 4.64
N PHE A 200 -22.75 -11.98 5.79
CA PHE A 200 -23.19 -12.47 7.08
C PHE A 200 -24.62 -11.99 7.33
N THR A 201 -25.61 -12.87 7.13
CA THR A 201 -27.02 -12.57 7.40
C THR A 201 -27.43 -13.05 8.80
N LEU A 202 -28.15 -12.21 9.54
CA LEU A 202 -28.84 -12.56 10.79
C LEU A 202 -30.31 -12.90 10.47
N ASP A 203 -30.69 -14.16 10.68
CA ASP A 203 -32.02 -14.68 10.32
C ASP A 203 -33.18 -14.10 11.15
N THR A 204 -32.89 -13.54 12.33
CA THR A 204 -33.89 -13.00 13.27
C THR A 204 -34.37 -11.60 12.90
N ASP A 205 -33.50 -10.77 12.32
CA ASP A 205 -33.76 -9.33 12.14
C ASP A 205 -33.63 -8.87 10.67
N GLY A 206 -33.30 -9.80 9.76
CA GLY A 206 -33.18 -9.48 8.34
C GLY A 206 -32.01 -8.52 8.06
N GLU A 207 -30.93 -8.63 8.80
CA GLU A 207 -29.75 -7.79 8.60
C GLU A 207 -28.66 -8.57 7.86
N SER A 208 -27.89 -7.92 6.99
CA SER A 208 -26.72 -8.55 6.39
C SER A 208 -25.50 -7.65 6.31
N PHE A 209 -24.33 -8.24 6.59
CA PHE A 209 -23.03 -7.57 6.62
C PHE A 209 -22.13 -8.09 5.48
N ASP A 210 -21.52 -7.16 4.73
CA ASP A 210 -20.63 -7.43 3.59
C ASP A 210 -19.31 -6.65 3.78
N PRO A 211 -18.32 -7.24 4.48
CA PRO A 211 -17.08 -6.54 4.80
C PRO A 211 -16.10 -6.47 3.62
N HIS A 212 -15.56 -5.28 3.39
CA HIS A 212 -14.38 -5.02 2.55
C HIS A 212 -13.30 -4.36 3.40
N TYR A 213 -12.05 -4.83 3.31
CA TYR A 213 -10.92 -4.26 4.05
C TYR A 213 -9.74 -3.96 3.14
N LEU A 214 -9.06 -2.85 3.39
CA LEU A 214 -7.72 -2.56 2.90
C LEU A 214 -6.76 -2.57 4.09
N LEU A 215 -5.80 -3.49 4.05
CA LEU A 215 -4.68 -3.54 5.01
C LEU A 215 -3.43 -3.07 4.31
N VAL A 216 -2.77 -2.06 4.86
CA VAL A 216 -1.47 -1.58 4.40
C VAL A 216 -0.48 -1.79 5.52
N THR A 217 0.45 -2.73 5.34
CA THR A 217 1.33 -3.21 6.41
C THR A 217 2.79 -3.16 6.00
N ALA A 218 3.65 -2.86 6.96
CA ALA A 218 5.08 -3.05 6.86
C ALA A 218 5.48 -4.23 7.77
N GLY A 219 6.46 -5.01 7.34
CA GLY A 219 6.86 -6.21 8.08
C GLY A 219 8.33 -6.55 7.94
N LEU A 220 8.76 -7.43 8.83
CA LEU A 220 10.08 -8.05 8.81
C LEU A 220 9.91 -9.56 8.73
N SER A 221 10.71 -10.21 7.89
CA SER A 221 10.67 -11.66 7.71
C SER A 221 12.08 -12.24 7.82
N TYR A 222 12.21 -13.32 8.57
CA TYR A 222 13.41 -14.13 8.61
C TYR A 222 13.31 -15.24 7.56
N ARG A 223 14.24 -15.24 6.61
CA ARG A 223 14.33 -16.24 5.54
C ARG A 223 15.32 -17.34 5.88
N PHE A 224 14.84 -18.57 5.88
CA PHE A 224 15.70 -19.74 6.06
C PHE A 224 16.45 -20.02 4.75
N ASN A 225 17.77 -20.25 4.85
CA ASN A 225 18.67 -20.57 3.73
C ASN A 225 19.01 -19.41 2.76
N ALA A 226 18.74 -18.15 3.13
CA ALA A 226 19.11 -17.01 2.30
C ALA A 226 20.62 -16.93 1.97
N ASP A 227 21.45 -17.42 2.89
CA ASP A 227 22.91 -17.50 2.82
C ASP A 227 23.44 -18.56 1.85
N ARG A 228 22.59 -19.47 1.37
CA ARG A 228 23.00 -20.51 0.41
C ARG A 228 23.24 -19.99 -1.01
N GLY A 229 22.96 -18.71 -1.25
CA GLY A 229 23.03 -18.10 -2.56
C GLY A 229 21.86 -18.49 -3.46
N SER A 230 21.61 -17.67 -4.47
CA SER A 230 20.64 -18.01 -5.51
C SER A 230 21.15 -19.19 -6.34
N ALA A 231 20.24 -20.10 -6.70
CA ALA A 231 20.52 -21.20 -7.62
C ALA A 231 20.60 -20.73 -9.09
N TYR A 232 20.30 -19.46 -9.35
CA TYR A 232 20.25 -18.86 -10.67
C TYR A 232 21.31 -17.77 -10.82
N PRO A 233 21.84 -17.57 -12.05
CA PRO A 233 22.73 -16.45 -12.31
C PRO A 233 22.02 -15.14 -12.02
N VAL A 234 22.80 -14.19 -11.51
CA VAL A 234 22.28 -12.91 -11.03
C VAL A 234 22.81 -11.80 -11.91
N GLU A 235 21.91 -10.97 -12.42
CA GLU A 235 22.27 -9.76 -13.14
C GLU A 235 22.66 -8.65 -12.16
N ALA A 236 23.66 -7.84 -12.54
CA ALA A 236 24.03 -6.68 -11.76
C ALA A 236 22.84 -5.72 -11.63
N ALA A 237 22.60 -5.22 -10.41
CA ALA A 237 21.57 -4.22 -10.21
C ALA A 237 21.97 -2.88 -10.87
N PRO A 238 21.01 -2.05 -11.28
CA PRO A 238 21.30 -0.72 -11.83
C PRO A 238 22.08 0.16 -10.85
N ASP A 239 22.97 1.00 -11.37
CA ASP A 239 23.80 1.92 -10.58
C ASP A 239 23.22 3.35 -10.65
N MET A 240 22.03 3.50 -10.08
CA MET A 240 21.29 4.75 -10.11
C MET A 240 21.90 5.78 -9.14
N ASN A 241 22.07 7.01 -9.61
CA ASN A 241 22.41 8.13 -8.73
C ASN A 241 21.14 8.66 -8.04
N TRP A 242 20.96 8.29 -6.77
CA TRP A 242 19.83 8.70 -5.95
C TRP A 242 19.88 10.16 -5.46
N ASN A 243 21.00 10.85 -5.62
CA ASN A 243 21.18 12.21 -5.13
C ASN A 243 20.80 13.24 -6.19
N GLY A 244 19.76 14.02 -5.92
CA GLY A 244 19.29 15.05 -6.85
C GLY A 244 17.78 15.14 -6.93
N PHE A 245 17.31 15.80 -8.00
CA PHE A 245 15.90 15.93 -8.29
C PHE A 245 15.33 14.63 -8.84
N TYR A 246 14.08 14.35 -8.49
CA TYR A 246 13.29 13.29 -9.11
C TYR A 246 11.85 13.73 -9.27
N ALA A 247 11.15 13.12 -10.24
CA ALA A 247 9.73 13.33 -10.45
C ALA A 247 9.08 12.06 -11.00
N GLY A 248 7.80 11.88 -10.73
CA GLY A 248 7.11 10.66 -11.10
C GLY A 248 5.60 10.75 -11.05
N LEU A 249 5.00 9.59 -11.30
CA LEU A 249 3.56 9.36 -11.28
C LEU A 249 3.25 8.06 -10.54
N ASP A 250 2.06 7.99 -9.97
CA ASP A 250 1.59 6.80 -9.26
C ASP A 250 0.10 6.52 -9.51
N GLY A 251 -0.23 5.25 -9.38
CA GLY A 251 -1.60 4.78 -9.24
C GLY A 251 -1.86 4.38 -7.80
N SER A 252 -3.06 4.67 -7.31
CA SER A 252 -3.42 4.43 -5.92
C SER A 252 -4.76 3.72 -5.77
N TYR A 253 -4.88 2.95 -4.69
CA TYR A 253 -6.15 2.45 -4.21
C TYR A 253 -6.36 2.96 -2.79
N ASN A 254 -7.52 3.59 -2.57
CA ASN A 254 -7.78 4.44 -1.42
C ASN A 254 -9.01 3.94 -0.70
N PHE A 255 -8.91 3.80 0.61
CA PHE A 255 -10.03 3.65 1.52
C PHE A 255 -10.16 4.91 2.34
N GLY A 256 -11.39 5.41 2.48
CA GLY A 256 -11.69 6.61 3.23
C GLY A 256 -12.73 6.34 4.31
N VAL A 257 -12.55 6.99 5.47
CA VAL A 257 -13.54 7.08 6.54
C VAL A 257 -13.91 8.54 6.70
N MET A 258 -15.21 8.83 6.75
CA MET A 258 -15.74 10.17 6.99
C MET A 258 -16.66 10.14 8.21
N HIS A 259 -16.30 10.90 9.24
CA HIS A 259 -17.22 11.17 10.34
C HIS A 259 -18.26 12.21 9.93
N LEU A 260 -19.52 11.96 10.29
CA LEU A 260 -20.65 12.87 10.09
C LEU A 260 -21.41 13.02 11.41
N ASP A 261 -21.03 13.99 12.22
CA ASP A 261 -21.68 14.19 13.52
C ASP A 261 -23.08 14.79 13.35
N VAL A 262 -24.12 14.02 13.68
CA VAL A 262 -25.52 14.45 13.72
C VAL A 262 -26.07 14.25 15.13
N ALA A 263 -26.45 15.33 15.81
CA ALA A 263 -26.96 15.25 17.19
C ALA A 263 -28.50 15.16 17.23
N VAL A 264 -29.03 14.01 16.78
CA VAL A 264 -30.41 13.56 16.98
C VAL A 264 -30.33 12.12 17.50
N ALA A 265 -31.07 11.77 18.56
CA ALA A 265 -31.00 10.41 19.13
C ALA A 265 -31.58 9.37 18.15
N GLY A 266 -30.86 8.26 17.94
CA GLY A 266 -31.27 7.17 17.04
C GLY A 266 -31.05 7.44 15.55
N SER A 267 -30.34 8.52 15.17
CA SER A 267 -29.94 8.78 13.79
C SER A 267 -28.64 8.07 13.43
N THR A 268 -28.46 7.77 12.15
CA THR A 268 -27.16 7.37 11.60
C THR A 268 -26.20 8.57 11.69
N ALA A 269 -25.03 8.36 12.28
CA ALA A 269 -23.96 9.35 12.43
C ALA A 269 -22.63 8.88 11.78
N GLY A 270 -22.63 7.70 11.16
CA GLY A 270 -21.41 7.08 10.68
C GLY A 270 -20.48 6.65 11.83
N PRO A 271 -19.20 6.37 11.56
CA PRO A 271 -18.47 6.83 10.39
C PRO A 271 -18.90 6.14 9.09
N TYR A 272 -18.82 6.86 7.98
CA TYR A 272 -19.16 6.34 6.65
C TYR A 272 -17.88 5.93 5.89
N GLY A 273 -17.98 4.83 5.16
CA GLY A 273 -16.89 4.25 4.39
C GLY A 273 -16.97 4.59 2.91
N ALA A 274 -15.82 4.74 2.26
CA ALA A 274 -15.72 4.88 0.82
C ALA A 274 -14.43 4.24 0.30
N GLN A 275 -14.40 3.89 -0.98
CA GLN A 275 -13.19 3.43 -1.66
C GLN A 275 -13.11 3.98 -3.07
N SER A 276 -11.90 4.25 -3.56
CA SER A 276 -11.68 4.73 -4.92
C SER A 276 -10.31 4.36 -5.45
N PHE A 277 -10.23 4.10 -6.74
CA PHE A 277 -8.96 4.22 -7.45
C PHE A 277 -8.60 5.70 -7.61
N GLY A 278 -7.30 5.97 -7.60
CA GLY A 278 -6.75 7.30 -7.77
C GLY A 278 -5.40 7.23 -8.44
N GLY A 279 -4.75 8.38 -8.47
CA GLY A 279 -3.40 8.50 -8.99
C GLY A 279 -2.93 9.93 -8.93
N GLY A 280 -1.62 10.10 -8.96
CA GLY A 280 -1.01 11.37 -8.68
C GLY A 280 0.29 11.59 -9.44
N VAL A 281 0.87 12.74 -9.12
CA VAL A 281 2.21 13.12 -9.52
C VAL A 281 2.96 13.57 -8.29
N PHE A 282 4.27 13.36 -8.32
CA PHE A 282 5.15 13.78 -7.25
C PHE A 282 6.47 14.28 -7.81
N ALA A 283 7.11 15.16 -7.06
CA ALA A 283 8.46 15.61 -7.33
C ALA A 283 9.18 15.92 -6.03
N GLY A 284 10.47 15.67 -6.00
CA GLY A 284 11.27 15.84 -4.80
C GLY A 284 12.75 16.05 -5.07
N TYR A 285 13.48 16.24 -3.98
CA TYR A 285 14.93 16.32 -3.99
C TYR A 285 15.49 15.43 -2.88
N ASN A 286 16.46 14.61 -3.25
CA ASN A 286 17.15 13.68 -2.37
C ASN A 286 18.58 14.14 -2.07
N PHE A 287 18.95 14.01 -0.80
CA PHE A 287 20.28 14.22 -0.25
C PHE A 287 20.81 12.89 0.27
N VAL A 288 21.77 12.31 -0.45
CA VAL A 288 22.43 11.07 0.00
C VAL A 288 23.48 11.42 1.05
N LEU A 289 23.36 10.80 2.22
CA LEU A 289 24.23 11.00 3.37
C LEU A 289 25.12 9.76 3.56
N GLY A 290 26.39 9.89 3.15
CA GLY A 290 27.32 8.76 3.16
C GLY A 290 26.91 7.67 2.19
N SER A 291 27.09 6.41 2.57
CA SER A 291 26.80 5.24 1.71
C SER A 291 25.45 4.56 1.99
N SER A 292 24.73 4.99 3.03
CA SER A 292 23.66 4.14 3.60
C SER A 292 22.35 4.88 3.86
N TYR A 293 22.36 6.21 3.89
CA TYR A 293 21.18 6.98 4.26
C TYR A 293 20.82 8.01 3.21
N LEU A 294 19.53 8.31 3.12
CA LEU A 294 18.98 9.34 2.26
C LEU A 294 17.99 10.17 3.07
N LEU A 295 18.09 11.49 2.95
CA LEU A 295 17.03 12.41 3.37
C LEU A 295 16.48 13.10 2.13
N GLY A 296 15.19 13.39 2.10
CA GLY A 296 14.60 14.09 0.98
C GLY A 296 13.38 14.90 1.38
N VAL A 297 12.96 15.76 0.47
CA VAL A 297 11.68 16.46 0.53
C VAL A 297 10.90 16.13 -0.74
N GLU A 298 9.61 15.86 -0.59
CA GLU A 298 8.71 15.50 -1.68
C GLU A 298 7.40 16.28 -1.58
N ALA A 299 6.98 16.83 -2.71
CA ALA A 299 5.62 17.33 -2.89
C ALA A 299 4.83 16.35 -3.76
N SER A 300 3.60 16.03 -3.37
CA SER A 300 2.67 15.22 -4.16
C SER A 300 1.32 15.91 -4.35
N ALA A 301 0.66 15.56 -5.44
CA ALA A 301 -0.73 15.92 -5.70
C ALA A 301 -1.44 14.70 -6.31
N ASP A 302 -2.47 14.24 -5.63
CA ASP A 302 -3.15 12.99 -5.85
C ASP A 302 -4.64 13.25 -6.09
N TYR A 303 -5.16 12.74 -7.21
CA TYR A 303 -6.60 12.73 -7.47
C TYR A 303 -7.22 11.48 -6.85
N VAL A 304 -8.32 11.66 -6.11
CA VAL A 304 -9.15 10.59 -5.55
C VAL A 304 -10.62 10.95 -5.72
N ASP A 305 -11.53 9.97 -5.73
CA ASP A 305 -12.98 10.21 -5.84
C ASP A 305 -13.72 9.40 -4.78
N LEU A 306 -13.42 9.69 -3.51
CA LEU A 306 -14.05 9.01 -2.37
C LEU A 306 -15.40 9.66 -2.10
N LYS A 307 -16.48 8.97 -2.47
CA LYS A 307 -17.87 9.42 -2.29
C LYS A 307 -18.49 8.79 -1.05
N PHE A 308 -19.01 9.63 -0.17
CA PHE A 308 -19.63 9.22 1.09
C PHE A 308 -21.13 9.48 1.03
N GLU A 309 -21.93 8.45 1.28
CA GLU A 309 -23.37 8.48 1.15
C GLU A 309 -24.05 8.15 2.48
N ASP A 310 -25.10 8.88 2.80
CA ASP A 310 -26.04 8.56 3.87
C ASP A 310 -27.38 8.15 3.22
N PRO A 311 -27.69 6.84 3.17
CA PRO A 311 -28.93 6.32 2.62
C PRO A 311 -30.19 6.79 3.35
N ALA A 312 -30.06 7.24 4.61
CA ALA A 312 -31.15 7.83 5.38
C ALA A 312 -31.47 9.28 4.92
N GLN A 313 -30.67 9.84 4.01
CA GLN A 313 -30.87 11.12 3.32
C GLN A 313 -30.96 12.34 4.25
N ASN A 314 -30.77 12.14 5.55
CA ASN A 314 -31.09 13.09 6.62
C ASN A 314 -32.41 13.88 6.36
N SER A 315 -33.41 13.21 5.77
CA SER A 315 -34.63 13.83 5.23
C SER A 315 -35.79 12.84 5.25
N SER A 316 -37.01 13.37 5.41
CA SER A 316 -38.24 12.58 5.26
C SER A 316 -38.69 12.44 3.79
N ASP A 317 -38.03 13.13 2.86
CA ASP A 317 -38.30 13.02 1.43
C ASP A 317 -37.51 11.83 0.83
N PRO A 318 -38.19 10.77 0.35
CA PRO A 318 -37.51 9.60 -0.21
C PRO A 318 -36.70 9.89 -1.49
N THR A 319 -36.90 11.06 -2.10
CA THR A 319 -36.16 11.53 -3.29
C THR A 319 -34.94 12.39 -2.97
N ALA A 320 -34.69 12.68 -1.69
CA ALA A 320 -33.55 13.46 -1.26
C ALA A 320 -32.20 12.77 -1.65
N PRO A 321 -31.16 13.55 -1.95
CA PRO A 321 -29.86 13.00 -2.30
C PRO A 321 -29.23 12.26 -1.12
N LYS A 322 -28.40 11.26 -1.42
CA LYS A 322 -27.68 10.45 -0.42
C LYS A 322 -26.22 10.88 -0.26
N LEU A 323 -25.60 11.35 -1.34
CA LEU A 323 -24.22 11.80 -1.37
C LEU A 323 -24.09 13.07 -0.52
N PHE A 324 -23.40 13.00 0.61
CA PHE A 324 -23.19 14.16 1.48
C PHE A 324 -21.78 14.73 1.36
N GLY A 325 -20.78 13.90 1.06
CA GLY A 325 -19.38 14.30 1.06
C GLY A 325 -18.56 13.64 -0.04
N THR A 326 -17.54 14.34 -0.54
CA THR A 326 -16.55 13.79 -1.45
C THR A 326 -15.16 14.29 -1.09
N VAL A 327 -14.17 13.40 -0.99
CA VAL A 327 -12.76 13.80 -1.03
C VAL A 327 -12.30 13.69 -2.48
N GLN A 328 -11.90 14.81 -3.06
CA GLN A 328 -11.59 14.93 -4.50
C GLN A 328 -10.09 14.88 -4.80
N GLY A 329 -9.26 15.03 -3.78
CA GLY A 329 -7.82 15.06 -3.94
C GLY A 329 -7.09 15.29 -2.63
N VAL A 330 -5.81 14.91 -2.63
CA VAL A 330 -4.87 15.14 -1.54
C VAL A 330 -3.64 15.80 -2.15
N PHE A 331 -3.10 16.83 -1.50
CA PHE A 331 -1.75 17.29 -1.79
C PHE A 331 -0.92 17.21 -0.53
N ALA A 332 0.36 16.88 -0.64
CA ALA A 332 1.24 16.72 0.50
C ALA A 332 2.60 17.35 0.27
N LEU A 333 3.22 17.82 1.36
CA LEU A 333 4.62 18.18 1.41
C LEU A 333 5.26 17.40 2.56
N THR A 334 6.11 16.44 2.22
CA THR A 334 6.67 15.46 3.16
C THR A 334 8.18 15.52 3.18
N ALA A 335 8.75 15.31 4.35
CA ALA A 335 10.14 14.89 4.47
C ALA A 335 10.18 13.37 4.38
N ARG A 336 11.18 12.82 3.70
CA ARG A 336 11.43 11.37 3.66
C ARG A 336 12.82 11.06 4.20
N ALA A 337 12.93 9.97 4.94
CA ALA A 337 14.17 9.44 5.46
C ALA A 337 14.25 7.96 5.10
N GLY A 338 15.34 7.55 4.47
CA GLY A 338 15.51 6.22 3.95
C GLY A 338 16.89 5.62 4.24
N TYR A 339 16.91 4.29 4.20
CA TYR A 339 18.08 3.44 4.33
C TYR A 339 18.22 2.62 3.05
N PHE A 340 19.44 2.60 2.50
CA PHE A 340 19.78 1.75 1.36
C PHE A 340 19.93 0.31 1.83
N ALA A 341 18.90 -0.49 1.59
CA ALA A 341 18.94 -1.95 1.79
C ALA A 341 19.97 -2.58 0.83
N THR A 342 20.07 -2.02 -0.37
CA THR A 342 21.14 -2.25 -1.34
C THR A 342 21.48 -0.93 -2.05
N PRO A 343 22.59 -0.84 -2.82
CA PRO A 343 22.87 0.36 -3.62
C PRO A 343 21.73 0.76 -4.57
N SER A 344 20.88 -0.19 -4.95
CA SER A 344 19.78 -0.01 -5.90
C SER A 344 18.39 -0.08 -5.25
N THR A 345 18.29 -0.20 -3.92
CA THR A 345 16.99 -0.31 -3.22
C THR A 345 16.99 0.49 -1.92
N LEU A 346 16.02 1.40 -1.82
CA LEU A 346 15.76 2.26 -0.69
C LEU A 346 14.52 1.77 0.06
N VAL A 347 14.64 1.58 1.38
CA VAL A 347 13.49 1.45 2.29
C VAL A 347 13.37 2.75 3.06
N TYR A 348 12.18 3.33 3.14
CA TYR A 348 12.02 4.66 3.72
C TYR A 348 10.70 4.84 4.45
N ALA A 349 10.69 5.86 5.30
CA ALA A 349 9.49 6.45 5.86
C ALA A 349 9.40 7.91 5.42
N LYS A 350 8.17 8.42 5.31
CA LYS A 350 7.88 9.81 4.99
C LYS A 350 6.79 10.36 5.88
N GLY A 351 6.83 11.66 6.13
CA GLY A 351 5.82 12.34 6.92
C GLY A 351 5.83 13.83 6.71
N GLY A 352 4.67 14.46 6.83
CA GLY A 352 4.57 15.92 6.72
C GLY A 352 3.14 16.42 6.62
N PHE A 353 3.02 17.62 6.06
CA PHE A 353 1.75 18.31 5.88
C PHE A 353 0.96 17.68 4.73
N ALA A 354 -0.36 17.61 4.90
CA ALA A 354 -1.30 17.25 3.85
C ALA A 354 -2.47 18.23 3.79
N GLY A 355 -3.02 18.43 2.60
CA GLY A 355 -4.27 19.15 2.37
C GLY A 355 -5.27 18.25 1.66
N LEU A 356 -6.43 18.03 2.28
CA LEU A 356 -7.50 17.20 1.74
C LEU A 356 -8.57 18.10 1.12
N MET A 357 -8.82 17.95 -0.18
CA MET A 357 -9.86 18.71 -0.88
C MET A 357 -11.22 18.04 -0.66
N VAL A 358 -12.03 18.60 0.22
CA VAL A 358 -13.34 18.07 0.60
C VAL A 358 -14.44 18.89 -0.03
N LYS A 359 -15.41 18.22 -0.64
CA LYS A 359 -16.64 18.81 -1.15
C LYS A 359 -17.83 18.29 -0.34
N ALA A 360 -18.55 19.19 0.30
CA ALA A 360 -19.86 18.94 0.88
C ALA A 360 -20.93 19.13 -0.21
N ASN A 361 -21.82 18.15 -0.34
CA ASN A 361 -22.86 18.18 -1.37
C ASN A 361 -23.98 19.15 -0.99
N GLU A 362 -24.19 20.16 -1.84
CA GLU A 362 -25.17 21.21 -1.54
C GLU A 362 -26.62 20.72 -1.51
N GLU A 363 -26.96 19.76 -2.36
CA GLU A 363 -28.30 19.20 -2.42
C GLU A 363 -28.63 18.40 -1.15
N PHE A 364 -27.64 17.76 -0.53
CA PHE A 364 -27.79 17.00 0.72
C PHE A 364 -28.03 17.90 1.93
N PHE A 365 -27.31 19.03 2.01
CA PHE A 365 -27.42 19.93 3.17
C PHE A 365 -28.52 20.99 3.02
N GLY A 366 -28.88 21.35 1.77
CA GLY A 366 -29.92 22.33 1.45
C GLY A 366 -29.61 23.78 1.91
N LEU A 367 -30.44 24.75 1.48
CA LEU A 367 -30.39 26.16 1.93
C LEU A 367 -28.99 26.83 1.85
N ASP A 368 -28.30 26.73 0.72
CA ASP A 368 -26.90 27.18 0.53
C ASP A 368 -25.87 26.46 1.43
N GLY A 369 -26.27 25.39 2.13
CA GLY A 369 -25.37 24.48 2.81
C GLY A 369 -24.57 23.66 1.80
N GLY A 370 -23.29 23.43 2.06
CA GLY A 370 -22.37 22.68 1.19
C GLY A 370 -21.12 23.47 0.83
N GLY A 371 -20.49 23.11 -0.29
CA GLY A 371 -19.33 23.82 -0.84
C GLY A 371 -18.04 23.00 -0.77
N SER A 372 -16.91 23.65 -1.09
CA SER A 372 -15.60 23.02 -1.11
C SER A 372 -14.66 23.68 -0.11
N LYS A 373 -13.93 22.86 0.66
CA LYS A 373 -12.92 23.32 1.62
C LYS A 373 -11.71 22.40 1.54
N THR A 374 -10.52 22.99 1.53
CA THR A 374 -9.28 22.26 1.76
C THR A 374 -9.04 22.16 3.26
N LEU A 375 -9.05 20.94 3.79
CA LEU A 375 -8.76 20.66 5.18
C LEU A 375 -7.26 20.44 5.35
N SER A 376 -6.67 21.09 6.35
CA SER A 376 -5.29 20.82 6.73
C SER A 376 -5.22 19.49 7.48
N GLY A 377 -4.17 18.74 7.21
CA GLY A 377 -3.97 17.39 7.70
C GLY A 377 -2.49 17.06 7.81
N TYR A 378 -2.23 15.83 8.22
CA TYR A 378 -0.90 15.24 8.14
C TYR A 378 -0.97 13.96 7.32
N GLN A 379 0.15 13.64 6.68
CA GLN A 379 0.36 12.38 5.98
C GLN A 379 1.61 11.72 6.53
N ILE A 380 1.52 10.42 6.79
CA ILE A 380 2.65 9.56 7.14
C ILE A 380 2.63 8.33 6.25
N GLY A 381 3.80 7.76 5.99
CA GLY A 381 3.87 6.56 5.17
C GLY A 381 5.22 5.89 5.20
N THR A 382 5.26 4.69 4.63
CA THR A 382 6.47 3.91 4.43
C THR A 382 6.48 3.35 3.03
N GLY A 383 7.66 2.96 2.54
CA GLY A 383 7.76 2.41 1.20
C GLY A 383 9.09 1.74 0.91
N VAL A 384 9.07 0.98 -0.19
CA VAL A 384 10.25 0.39 -0.82
C VAL A 384 10.33 0.97 -2.22
N GLU A 385 11.49 1.52 -2.59
CA GLU A 385 11.78 2.05 -3.92
C GLU A 385 13.03 1.37 -4.45
N ALA A 386 13.00 0.82 -5.66
CA ALA A 386 14.16 0.19 -6.26
C ALA A 386 14.38 0.64 -7.71
N ALA A 387 15.65 0.72 -8.09
CA ALA A 387 16.06 1.08 -9.43
C ALA A 387 15.66 -0.01 -10.44
N LEU A 388 15.01 0.40 -11.53
CA LEU A 388 14.75 -0.40 -12.72
C LEU A 388 15.84 -0.18 -13.78
N THR A 389 16.34 1.06 -13.86
CA THR A 389 17.46 1.49 -14.71
C THR A 389 18.29 2.52 -13.95
N ASP A 390 19.32 3.08 -14.60
CA ASP A 390 20.17 4.12 -14.00
C ASP A 390 19.46 5.46 -13.73
N ASN A 391 18.21 5.63 -14.20
CA ASN A 391 17.42 6.84 -14.03
C ASN A 391 15.95 6.58 -13.68
N LEU A 392 15.49 5.33 -13.67
CA LEU A 392 14.09 5.00 -13.40
C LEU A 392 14.00 4.08 -12.20
N SER A 393 13.11 4.37 -11.26
CA SER A 393 12.78 3.51 -10.13
C SER A 393 11.30 3.16 -10.08
N LEU A 394 11.01 2.03 -9.45
CA LEU A 394 9.67 1.59 -9.07
C LEU A 394 9.54 1.72 -7.55
N ARG A 395 8.41 2.27 -7.09
CA ARG A 395 8.08 2.38 -5.67
C ARG A 395 6.75 1.72 -5.35
N VAL A 396 6.68 1.11 -4.17
CA VAL A 396 5.45 0.68 -3.52
C VAL A 396 5.40 1.39 -2.16
N GLU A 397 4.32 2.13 -1.89
CA GLU A 397 4.14 2.86 -0.64
C GLU A 397 2.79 2.57 0.01
N GLY A 398 2.78 2.73 1.34
CA GLY A 398 1.59 2.78 2.16
C GLY A 398 1.49 4.14 2.82
N LEU A 399 0.36 4.82 2.64
CA LEU A 399 0.13 6.18 3.14
C LEU A 399 -1.11 6.23 4.03
N TYR A 400 -1.00 6.91 5.15
CA TYR A 400 -2.12 7.30 6.01
C TYR A 400 -2.22 8.82 6.05
N THR A 401 -3.40 9.35 5.75
CA THR A 401 -3.66 10.79 5.68
C THR A 401 -4.90 11.13 6.50
N LYS A 402 -4.79 12.09 7.41
CA LYS A 402 -5.90 12.49 8.28
C LYS A 402 -6.03 14.00 8.37
N ALA A 403 -7.26 14.48 8.24
CA ALA A 403 -7.61 15.86 8.51
C ALA A 403 -7.47 16.17 10.01
N VAL A 404 -6.85 17.30 10.34
CA VAL A 404 -6.72 17.80 11.72
C VAL A 404 -8.02 18.46 12.16
N ASP A 405 -8.54 19.35 11.31
CA ASP A 405 -9.79 20.08 11.50
C ASP A 405 -10.87 19.53 10.55
N GLY A 406 -12.14 19.64 10.91
CA GLY A 406 -13.23 19.29 10.02
C GLY A 406 -13.77 20.45 9.17
N PHE A 407 -14.69 20.09 8.29
CA PHE A 407 -15.50 21.01 7.51
C PHE A 407 -16.90 21.07 8.13
N THR A 408 -17.13 22.10 8.95
CA THR A 408 -18.47 22.44 9.44
C THR A 408 -19.32 23.00 8.31
N VAL A 409 -20.41 22.31 7.99
CA VAL A 409 -21.36 22.72 6.96
C VAL A 409 -22.57 23.36 7.63
N ALA A 410 -22.95 24.56 7.19
CA ALA A 410 -24.20 25.18 7.63
C ALA A 410 -25.38 24.37 7.06
N ASN A 411 -26.38 24.08 7.89
CA ASN A 411 -27.57 23.34 7.46
C ASN A 411 -28.82 23.84 8.21
N SER A 412 -29.98 23.28 7.88
CA SER A 412 -31.27 23.57 8.52
C SER A 412 -31.47 22.86 9.86
N GLN A 413 -30.53 22.02 10.29
CA GLN A 413 -30.66 21.16 11.46
C GLN A 413 -30.18 21.89 12.74
N PRO A 414 -30.69 21.49 13.92
CA PRO A 414 -30.34 22.16 15.19
C PRO A 414 -28.85 22.08 15.55
N ASN A 415 -28.15 21.07 15.02
CA ASN A 415 -26.74 20.81 15.29
C ASN A 415 -25.95 20.83 13.98
N GLN A 416 -24.78 21.47 13.99
CA GLN A 416 -23.92 21.59 12.81
C GLN A 416 -23.29 20.24 12.47
N ASN A 417 -23.29 19.89 11.19
CA ASN A 417 -22.63 18.68 10.71
C ASN A 417 -21.16 19.01 10.39
N GLU A 418 -20.23 18.27 10.99
CA GLU A 418 -18.79 18.39 10.71
C GLU A 418 -18.33 17.19 9.90
N LEU A 419 -17.69 17.44 8.74
CA LEU A 419 -17.07 16.42 7.92
C LEU A 419 -15.59 16.31 8.26
N LYS A 420 -15.16 15.14 8.71
CA LYS A 420 -13.75 14.87 9.04
C LYS A 420 -13.25 13.58 8.40
N PRO A 421 -12.50 13.67 7.29
CA PRO A 421 -11.99 12.50 6.59
C PRO A 421 -10.62 12.01 7.10
N SER A 422 -10.44 10.70 7.02
CA SER A 422 -9.14 10.02 7.01
C SER A 422 -9.08 9.01 5.86
N LEU A 423 -7.87 8.73 5.38
CA LEU A 423 -7.59 7.86 4.25
C LEU A 423 -6.45 6.91 4.57
N LEU A 424 -6.58 5.67 4.12
CA LEU A 424 -5.48 4.73 3.94
C LEU A 424 -5.33 4.41 2.46
N THR A 425 -4.09 4.53 1.97
CA THR A 425 -3.79 4.44 0.55
C THR A 425 -2.62 3.50 0.32
N GLY A 426 -2.80 2.52 -0.57
CA GLY A 426 -1.69 1.78 -1.18
C GLY A 426 -1.34 2.41 -2.53
N THR A 427 -0.07 2.68 -2.80
CA THR A 427 0.39 3.26 -4.06
C THR A 427 1.46 2.41 -4.74
N VAL A 428 1.45 2.43 -6.06
CA VAL A 428 2.54 1.95 -6.91
C VAL A 428 2.92 3.07 -7.87
N GLY A 429 4.19 3.43 -7.92
CA GLY A 429 4.65 4.58 -8.70
C GLY A 429 5.96 4.34 -9.43
N LEU A 430 6.19 5.15 -10.46
CA LEU A 430 7.46 5.22 -11.19
C LEU A 430 8.07 6.60 -10.99
N ALA A 431 9.36 6.66 -10.67
CA ALA A 431 10.10 7.92 -10.53
C ALA A 431 11.29 7.97 -11.49
N TYR A 432 11.45 9.11 -12.14
CA TYR A 432 12.62 9.44 -12.94
C TYR A 432 13.57 10.32 -12.11
N HIS A 433 14.85 9.92 -12.05
CA HIS A 433 15.94 10.62 -11.35
C HIS A 433 16.83 11.32 -12.39
N PHE A 434 17.04 12.62 -12.19
CA PHE A 434 17.66 13.54 -13.17
C PHE A 434 19.17 13.67 -13.05
#